data_AF-A0A7W9IG82-F1
#
_entry.id   AF-A0A7W9IG82-F1
#
_cell.length_a   1.000
_cell.length_b   1.000
_cell.length_c   1.000
_cell.angle_alpha   90.00
_cell.angle_beta   90.00
_cell.angle_gamma   90.00
#
_symmetry.space_group_name_H-M   'P 1'
#
loop_
_entity.id
_entity.type
_entity.pdbx_description
1 polymer ?
#
loop_
_entity_poly.entity_id
_entity_poly.type
_entity_poly.pdbx_seq_one_letter_code
_entity_poly.pdbx_strand_id
1 'polypeptide(L)' 'MADVSRTAPGIDYEANRMLFRIVHEIAVRHAGASVPEVMAALRLRLVGVPGLDDHGMRRIAEEISVGRDPSGL' A
#
# COMPACT_ATOMS: atom_id res chain seq x y z
N MET A 1 -9.74 -35.25 1.94
CA MET A 1 -8.54 -34.40 1.77
C MET A 1 -8.96 -32.97 2.04
N ALA A 2 -8.31 -32.32 3.01
CA ALA A 2 -8.49 -30.92 3.41
C ALA A 2 -8.18 -29.96 2.21
N ASP A 3 -8.52 -28.67 2.19
CA ASP A 3 -8.59 -27.70 3.28
C ASP A 3 -9.31 -26.42 2.83
N VAL A 4 -9.77 -25.67 3.82
CA VAL A 4 -10.54 -24.42 3.76
C VAL A 4 -9.67 -23.26 3.29
N SER A 5 -10.10 -22.50 2.29
CA SER A 5 -9.90 -21.03 2.25
C SER A 5 -10.70 -20.41 1.11
N ARG A 6 -12.02 -20.40 1.30
CA ARG A 6 -12.85 -19.36 0.71
C ARG A 6 -12.57 -18.11 1.54
N THR A 7 -11.54 -17.34 1.19
CA THR A 7 -11.33 -16.02 1.80
C THR A 7 -12.62 -15.25 1.58
N ALA A 8 -13.27 -14.84 2.67
CA ALA A 8 -14.55 -14.17 2.58
C ALA A 8 -14.36 -12.88 1.76
N PRO A 9 -15.14 -12.63 0.69
CA PRO A 9 -14.93 -11.50 -0.22
C PRO A 9 -14.97 -10.13 0.48
N GLY A 10 -15.55 -10.06 1.69
CA GLY A 10 -15.54 -8.85 2.52
C GLY A 10 -14.18 -8.54 3.18
N ILE A 11 -13.37 -9.55 3.51
CA ILE A 11 -12.06 -9.35 4.17
C ILE A 11 -11.06 -8.77 3.17
N ASP A 12 -11.06 -9.25 1.93
CA ASP A 12 -10.20 -8.73 0.87
C ASP A 12 -10.60 -7.31 0.47
N TYR A 13 -11.90 -6.99 0.49
CA TYR A 13 -12.39 -5.63 0.19
C TYR A 13 -12.02 -4.62 1.27
N GLU A 14 -12.19 -4.95 2.56
CA GLU A 14 -11.81 -4.06 3.65
C GLU A 14 -10.29 -3.88 3.75
N ALA A 15 -9.52 -4.95 3.53
CA ALA A 15 -8.06 -4.89 3.48
C ALA A 15 -7.57 -4.01 2.32
N ASN A 16 -8.15 -4.18 1.12
CA ASN A 16 -7.84 -3.33 -0.03
C ASN A 16 -8.21 -1.87 0.26
N ARG A 17 -9.39 -1.61 0.82
CA ARG A 17 -9.81 -0.25 1.16
C ARG A 17 -8.88 0.41 2.19
N MET A 18 -8.40 -0.35 3.16
CA MET A 18 -7.41 0.13 4.13
C MET A 18 -6.09 0.46 3.44
N LEU A 19 -5.58 -0.43 2.58
CA LEU A 19 -4.38 -0.20 1.79
C LEU A 19 -4.51 1.07 0.93
N PHE A 20 -5.63 1.23 0.20
CA PHE A 20 -5.90 2.42 -0.60
C PHE A 20 -5.84 3.70 0.22
N ARG A 21 -6.51 3.75 1.38
CA ARG A 21 -6.52 4.94 2.23
C ARG A 21 -5.12 5.29 2.74
N ILE A 22 -4.36 4.29 3.18
CA ILE A 22 -3.00 4.51 3.68
C ILE A 22 -2.09 5.06 2.57
N VAL A 23 -2.14 4.45 1.39
CA VAL A 23 -1.32 4.86 0.24
C VAL A 23 -1.69 6.28 -0.21
N HIS A 24 -2.98 6.60 -0.30
CA HIS A 24 -3.43 7.96 -0.64
C HIS A 24 -2.97 9.00 0.38
N GLU A 25 -3.10 8.74 1.69
CA GLU A 25 -2.62 9.66 2.72
C GLU A 25 -1.10 9.89 2.66
N ILE A 26 -0.32 8.86 2.34
CA ILE A 26 1.12 8.98 2.15
C ILE A 26 1.42 9.76 0.87
N ALA A 27 0.70 9.50 -0.23
CA ALA A 27 0.85 10.22 -1.48
C ALA A 27 0.61 11.74 -1.30
N VAL A 28 -0.47 12.12 -0.62
CA VAL A 28 -0.80 13.53 -0.34
C VAL A 28 0.28 14.22 0.50
N ARG A 29 0.93 13.50 1.43
CA ARG A 29 1.92 14.09 2.35
C ARG A 29 3.35 14.06 1.82
N HIS A 30 3.70 13.10 0.99
CA HIS A 30 5.06 12.83 0.54
C HIS A 30 5.23 12.91 -0.98
N ALA A 31 4.24 13.45 -1.71
CA ALA A 31 4.39 13.72 -3.14
C ALA A 31 5.64 14.58 -3.40
N GLY A 32 6.55 14.10 -4.26
CA GLY A 32 7.82 14.78 -4.56
C GLY A 32 8.93 14.53 -3.54
N ALA A 33 8.68 13.79 -2.45
CA ALA A 33 9.72 13.36 -1.52
C ALA A 33 10.60 12.27 -2.14
N SER A 34 11.75 11.99 -1.52
CA SER A 34 12.67 10.95 -2.01
C SER A 34 12.11 9.54 -1.78
N VAL A 35 12.40 8.59 -2.69
CA VAL A 35 11.98 7.18 -2.56
C VAL A 35 12.31 6.57 -1.19
N PRO A 36 13.52 6.76 -0.60
CA PRO A 36 13.82 6.24 0.75
C PRO A 36 12.92 6.79 1.84
N GLU A 37 12.53 8.07 1.75
CA GLU A 37 11.63 8.72 2.70
C GLU A 37 10.21 8.17 2.60
N VAL A 38 9.70 8.03 1.37
CA VAL A 38 8.39 7.41 1.14
C VAL A 38 8.37 5.95 1.59
N MET A 39 9.45 5.20 1.32
CA MET A 39 9.60 3.82 1.80
C MET A 39 9.57 3.71 3.33
N ALA A 40 10.20 4.65 4.04
CA ALA A 40 10.13 4.68 5.50
C ALA A 40 8.69 4.94 5.99
N ALA A 41 7.98 5.87 5.37
CA ALA A 41 6.58 6.17 5.69
C ALA A 41 5.65 4.98 5.42
N LEU A 42 5.82 4.30 4.27
CA LEU A 42 5.08 3.10 3.92
C LEU A 42 5.34 1.97 4.92
N ARG A 43 6.60 1.72 5.27
CA ARG A 43 6.96 0.69 6.25
C ARG A 43 6.38 0.93 7.62
N LEU A 44 6.27 2.18 8.07
CA LEU A 44 5.67 2.51 9.37
C LEU A 44 4.16 2.30 9.39
N ARG A 45 3.48 2.49 8.26
CA ARG A 45 2.02 2.49 8.15
C ARG A 45 1.44 1.17 7.66
N LEU A 46 2.19 0.41 6.88
CA LEU A 46 1.76 -0.84 6.24
C LEU A 46 2.29 -2.09 6.93
N VAL A 47 2.78 -1.96 8.18
CA VAL A 47 3.20 -3.13 8.98
C VAL A 47 2.07 -4.13 9.07
N GLY A 48 2.26 -5.30 8.47
CA GLY A 48 1.32 -6.41 8.56
C GLY A 48 0.13 -6.36 7.59
N VAL A 49 0.17 -5.53 6.54
CA VAL A 49 -0.82 -5.65 5.45
C VAL A 49 -0.52 -6.91 4.63
N PRO A 50 -1.38 -7.93 4.66
CA PRO A 50 -1.17 -9.14 3.88
C PRO A 50 -1.32 -8.83 2.38
N GLY A 51 -0.40 -9.35 1.56
CA GLY A 51 -0.48 -9.22 0.10
C GLY A 51 0.34 -8.07 -0.52
N LEU A 52 1.05 -7.27 0.27
CA LEU A 52 2.00 -6.28 -0.24
C LEU A 52 3.44 -6.71 0.08
N ASP A 53 4.19 -7.05 -0.96
CA ASP A 53 5.61 -7.39 -0.86
C ASP A 53 6.51 -6.14 -0.96
N ASP A 54 7.81 -6.30 -0.65
CA ASP A 54 8.79 -5.22 -0.73
C ASP A 54 8.89 -4.60 -2.14
N HIS A 55 8.66 -5.40 -3.18
CA HIS A 55 8.69 -4.93 -4.56
C HIS A 55 7.50 -4.02 -4.87
N GLY A 56 6.29 -4.41 -4.47
CA GLY A 56 5.08 -3.60 -4.55
C GLY A 56 5.21 -2.32 -3.75
N MET A 57 5.78 -2.40 -2.54
CA MET A 57 6.03 -1.22 -1.71
C MET A 57 7.02 -0.24 -2.35
N ARG A 58 8.10 -0.75 -2.98
CA ARG A 58 9.04 0.09 -3.74
C ARG A 58 8.37 0.78 -4.91
N ARG A 59 7.54 0.08 -5.68
CA ARG A 59 6.81 0.66 -6.81
C ARG A 59 5.88 1.81 -6.38
N ILE A 60 5.16 1.63 -5.27
CA ILE A 60 4.32 2.68 -4.68
C ILE A 60 5.18 3.90 -4.29
N ALA A 61 6.35 3.65 -3.67
CA ALA A 61 7.26 4.73 -3.28
C ALA A 61 7.81 5.51 -4.48
N GLU A 62 8.14 4.84 -5.58
CA GLU A 62 8.60 5.47 -6.82
C GLU A 62 7.52 6.37 -7.43
N GLU A 63 6.28 5.89 -7.55
CA GLU A 63 5.16 6.69 -8.07
C GLU A 63 4.88 7.92 -7.20
N ILE A 64 4.84 7.76 -5.87
CA ILE A 64 4.66 8.90 -4.94
C ILE A 64 5.83 9.88 -5.03
N SER A 65 7.06 9.37 -5.15
CA SER A 65 8.26 10.20 -5.28
C SER A 65 8.21 11.10 -6.51
N VAL A 66 7.64 10.63 -7.62
CA VAL A 66 7.42 11.46 -8.83
C VAL A 66 6.13 12.31 -8.78
N GLY A 67 5.45 12.34 -7.62
CA GLY A 67 4.24 13.14 -7.40
C GLY A 67 2.97 12.51 -7.96
N ARG A 68 2.98 11.22 -8.31
CA ARG A 68 1.77 10.49 -8.72
C ARG A 68 1.08 9.88 -7.51
N ASP A 69 -0.24 9.80 -7.59
CA ASP A 69 -1.03 9.03 -6.63
C ASP A 69 -1.28 7.61 -7.18
N PRO A 70 -0.60 6.58 -6.63
CA PRO A 70 -0.79 5.21 -7.09
C PRO A 70 -2.12 4.60 -6.61
N SER A 71 -2.92 5.31 -5.80
CA SER A 71 -4.26 4.84 -5.40
C SER A 71 -5.28 4.92 -6.53
N GLY A 72 -5.02 5.69 -7.59
CA GLY A 72 -5.84 5.74 -8.81
C GLY A 72 -7.11 6.59 -8.70
N LEU A 73 -7.16 7.56 -7.78
CA LEU A 73 -8.23 8.57 -7.66
C LEU A 73 -8.12 9.70 -8.69
#